data_AF-G7ELU2-F1
#
_entry.id   AF-G7ELU2-F1
#
_cell.length_a   1.000
_cell.length_b   1.000
_cell.length_c   1.000
_cell.angle_alpha   90.00
_cell.angle_beta   90.00
_cell.angle_gamma   90.00
#
_symmetry.space_group_name_H-M   'P 1'
#
loop_
_entity.id
_entity.type
_entity.pdbx_description
1 polymer ?
#
loop_
_entity_poly.entity_id
_entity_poly.type
_entity_poly.pdbx_seq_one_letter_code
_entity_poly.pdbx_strand_id
1 'polypeptide(L)'
;MSGWLVSAANKPVISVAIENENNTPISVFYDFFERDDLITALNLSDAVNAYGFTLVIERSESDFTKLVFKIDNKEIVASSLEPVIIDSPDVILAALGTKKASFLRQVQEGFNNTLDTSDKPTDPTSISHYFDLCIITDSNLLYFNGWALTDGAMSDIIVEDEEGKGYQVTECFRYLRTDINTKFGLADNYNAGMVCACRLPTDFLPEKLIIKTSENRIMTSDVDSSGSSQLSKTKILKDYLSFVNVHKARFFDNGQPAILRHLADIWQAESIMDNLLPEVGMFGDVNMQPLVSVIIPIYGRYDFLQHQLLAFSNDTDMQNHEVIYVLDDPRIEREFNITCHGVFNTFNHPFKTIYAGKNLGFAGANNLGASIASGQYILALNSDVMPSSSGWLSRLVNKFESLDSPGILGTKLVYEDDTIQHIGMVFQDDAYYPGIWMNYHPHKGMPSHLIKKKETELTELVTGACMLMEKEFFISVGGFDTRYILGDFEDSDLCLKAYKHNKKIYIDTKESLYHLERLSQNLVDSGDWKYKLTLLNSLYQKDKWGDAIEEVKQQNV
;
A
#
# COMPACT_ATOMS: atom_id res chain seq x y z
N MET A 1 -17.75 2.06 -16.37
CA MET A 1 -17.06 2.83 -17.44
C MET A 1 -17.44 4.31 -17.32
N SER A 2 -16.55 5.23 -17.67
CA SER A 2 -16.86 6.66 -17.73
C SER A 2 -16.04 7.33 -18.83
N GLY A 3 -16.53 8.46 -19.35
CA GLY A 3 -15.84 9.20 -20.40
C GLY A 3 -16.48 10.56 -20.64
N TRP A 4 -16.13 11.21 -21.74
CA TRP A 4 -16.78 12.41 -22.22
C TRP A 4 -17.00 12.33 -23.73
N LEU A 5 -17.97 13.10 -24.21
CA LEU A 5 -18.30 13.21 -25.63
C LEU A 5 -18.76 14.64 -25.94
N VAL A 6 -18.76 14.95 -27.23
CA VAL A 6 -19.28 16.20 -27.78
C VAL A 6 -20.39 15.84 -28.75
N SER A 7 -21.59 16.38 -28.55
CA SER A 7 -22.76 16.07 -29.37
C SER A 7 -23.65 17.29 -29.60
N ALA A 8 -24.23 17.38 -30.79
CA ALA A 8 -25.30 18.34 -31.09
C ALA A 8 -26.64 17.95 -30.45
N ALA A 9 -26.79 16.69 -30.01
CA ALA A 9 -27.98 16.23 -29.32
C ALA A 9 -28.01 16.73 -27.86
N ASN A 10 -29.23 17.01 -27.37
CA ASN A 10 -29.45 17.26 -25.96
C ASN A 10 -29.65 15.90 -25.27
N LYS A 11 -28.61 15.40 -24.58
CA LYS A 11 -28.49 14.05 -23.99
C LYS A 11 -28.47 12.90 -25.02
N PRO A 12 -27.29 12.53 -25.55
CA PRO A 12 -27.19 11.43 -26.49
C PRO A 12 -27.53 10.08 -25.85
N VAL A 13 -28.01 9.11 -26.62
CA VAL A 13 -28.35 7.77 -26.11
C VAL A 13 -27.17 6.83 -26.28
N ILE A 14 -26.71 6.22 -25.19
CA ILE A 14 -25.66 5.19 -25.20
C ILE A 14 -26.33 3.82 -25.22
N SER A 15 -25.94 2.99 -26.19
CA SER A 15 -26.27 1.57 -26.21
C SER A 15 -25.00 0.76 -26.43
N VAL A 16 -24.96 -0.43 -25.82
CA VAL A 16 -23.82 -1.34 -25.89
C VAL A 16 -24.33 -2.72 -26.26
N ALA A 17 -23.63 -3.39 -27.18
CA ALA A 17 -23.94 -4.75 -27.63
C ALA A 17 -22.68 -5.63 -27.63
N ILE A 18 -22.86 -6.96 -27.56
CA ILE A 18 -21.81 -7.95 -27.81
C ILE A 18 -21.64 -8.11 -29.32
N GLU A 19 -20.41 -8.11 -29.83
CA GLU A 19 -20.15 -8.56 -31.21
C GLU A 19 -20.21 -10.10 -31.26
N ASN A 20 -21.42 -10.65 -31.45
CA ASN A 20 -21.69 -12.05 -31.79
C ASN A 20 -22.55 -12.11 -33.06
N GLU A 21 -22.87 -13.30 -33.60
CA GLU A 21 -23.64 -13.44 -34.86
C GLU A 21 -25.00 -12.69 -34.84
N ASN A 22 -25.51 -12.31 -33.66
CA ASN A 22 -26.82 -11.68 -33.46
C ASN A 22 -26.78 -10.28 -32.83
N ASN A 23 -25.61 -9.71 -32.52
CA ASN A 23 -25.44 -8.45 -31.78
C ASN A 23 -26.36 -8.32 -30.55
N THR A 24 -26.25 -9.25 -29.60
CA THR A 24 -27.12 -9.29 -28.43
C THR A 24 -27.06 -7.97 -27.62
N PRO A 25 -28.20 -7.29 -27.40
CA PRO A 25 -28.26 -6.05 -26.63
C PRO A 25 -28.06 -6.32 -25.14
N ILE A 26 -27.42 -5.38 -24.44
CA ILE A 26 -27.12 -5.49 -23.00
C ILE A 26 -27.90 -4.41 -22.25
N SER A 27 -28.28 -4.70 -21.01
CA SER A 27 -28.76 -3.68 -20.07
C SER A 27 -27.63 -2.69 -19.77
N VAL A 28 -27.92 -1.42 -20.02
CA VAL A 28 -26.97 -0.32 -19.91
C VAL A 28 -27.61 0.77 -19.06
N PHE A 29 -26.99 1.06 -17.92
CA PHE A 29 -27.37 2.17 -17.05
C PHE A 29 -26.38 3.29 -17.23
N TYR A 30 -26.82 4.49 -17.57
CA TYR A 30 -25.93 5.62 -17.74
C TYR A 30 -26.55 6.94 -17.29
N ASP A 31 -25.69 7.90 -16.94
CA ASP A 31 -26.09 9.29 -16.71
C ASP A 31 -25.04 10.25 -17.30
N PHE A 32 -25.49 11.47 -17.58
CA PHE A 32 -24.68 12.54 -18.15
C PHE A 32 -24.52 13.70 -17.18
N PHE A 33 -23.40 14.39 -17.28
CA PHE A 33 -23.17 15.67 -16.63
C PHE A 33 -22.54 16.64 -17.63
N GLU A 34 -22.83 17.93 -17.48
CA GLU A 34 -22.34 18.97 -18.38
C GLU A 34 -20.84 19.22 -18.16
N ARG A 35 -20.12 19.50 -19.24
CA ARG A 35 -18.66 19.74 -19.25
C ARG A 35 -18.32 20.99 -20.04
N ASP A 36 -18.78 22.14 -19.57
CA ASP A 36 -18.55 23.45 -20.22
C ASP A 36 -17.06 23.81 -20.33
N ASP A 37 -16.24 23.25 -19.44
CA ASP A 37 -14.78 23.34 -19.48
C ASP A 37 -14.21 22.74 -20.78
N LEU A 38 -14.81 21.69 -21.33
CA LEU A 38 -14.41 21.10 -22.61
C LEU A 38 -14.78 21.98 -23.80
N ILE A 39 -15.91 22.68 -23.75
CA ILE A 39 -16.31 23.64 -24.81
C ILE A 39 -15.25 24.74 -24.92
N THR A 40 -14.83 25.26 -23.76
CA THR A 40 -13.79 26.30 -23.67
C THR A 40 -12.43 25.76 -24.10
N ALA A 41 -12.01 24.60 -23.58
CA ALA A 41 -10.70 24.02 -23.84
C ALA A 41 -10.50 23.59 -25.31
N LEU A 42 -11.57 23.11 -25.97
CA LEU A 42 -11.55 22.66 -27.36
C LEU A 42 -11.98 23.74 -28.35
N ASN A 43 -12.30 24.95 -27.87
CA ASN A 43 -12.77 26.08 -28.68
C ASN A 43 -13.95 25.72 -29.59
N LEU A 44 -14.96 25.05 -29.01
CA LEU A 44 -16.14 24.56 -29.73
C LEU A 44 -17.21 25.65 -29.84
N SER A 45 -18.06 25.56 -30.86
CA SER A 45 -19.14 26.53 -31.07
C SER A 45 -20.33 26.28 -30.12
N ASP A 46 -21.13 27.33 -29.87
CA ASP A 46 -22.35 27.28 -29.05
C ASP A 46 -23.43 26.31 -29.57
N ALA A 47 -23.24 25.73 -30.76
CA ALA A 47 -24.15 24.76 -31.37
C ALA A 47 -23.89 23.32 -30.90
N VAL A 48 -22.92 23.08 -30.02
CA VAL A 48 -22.51 21.75 -29.59
C VAL A 48 -22.42 21.68 -28.07
N ASN A 49 -22.92 20.59 -27.51
CA ASN A 49 -22.87 20.35 -26.08
C ASN A 49 -21.74 19.37 -25.77
N ALA A 50 -21.01 19.61 -24.69
CA ALA A 50 -20.03 18.67 -24.15
C ALA A 50 -20.59 18.01 -22.89
N TYR A 51 -20.55 16.68 -22.87
CA TYR A 51 -21.04 15.89 -21.75
C TYR A 51 -19.98 14.93 -21.26
N GLY A 52 -19.81 14.85 -19.95
CA GLY A 52 -19.27 13.67 -19.30
C GLY A 52 -20.37 12.61 -19.16
N PHE A 53 -20.00 11.34 -19.19
CA PHE A 53 -20.92 10.22 -18.96
C PHE A 53 -20.32 9.19 -18.00
N THR A 54 -21.21 8.57 -17.21
CA THR A 54 -20.91 7.34 -16.45
C THR A 54 -21.84 6.25 -16.92
N LEU A 55 -21.31 5.04 -17.08
CA LEU A 55 -21.95 3.88 -17.67
C LEU A 55 -21.67 2.64 -16.82
N VAL A 56 -22.72 1.91 -16.47
CA VAL A 56 -22.67 0.57 -15.86
C VAL A 56 -23.35 -0.40 -16.82
N ILE A 57 -22.67 -1.51 -17.07
CA ILE A 57 -23.12 -2.60 -17.94
C ILE A 57 -23.26 -3.83 -17.05
N GLU A 58 -24.38 -4.52 -17.15
CA GLU A 58 -24.60 -5.80 -16.48
C GLU A 58 -24.34 -6.95 -17.46
N ARG A 59 -23.53 -7.94 -17.06
CA ARG A 59 -23.04 -9.04 -17.91
C ARG A 59 -22.77 -10.32 -17.11
N SER A 60 -22.88 -11.47 -17.76
CA SER A 60 -22.27 -12.75 -17.35
C SER A 60 -20.83 -12.88 -17.86
N GLU A 61 -19.98 -13.59 -17.14
CA GLU A 61 -18.52 -13.70 -17.38
C GLU A 61 -18.14 -14.20 -18.79
N SER A 62 -18.98 -14.98 -19.46
CA SER A 62 -18.69 -15.62 -20.75
C SER A 62 -18.69 -14.72 -22.01
N ASP A 63 -18.98 -13.42 -21.90
CA ASP A 63 -19.35 -12.59 -23.06
C ASP A 63 -18.34 -11.48 -23.45
N PHE A 64 -17.17 -11.40 -22.83
CA PHE A 64 -16.21 -10.30 -23.03
C PHE A 64 -15.21 -10.54 -24.17
N THR A 65 -15.69 -10.70 -25.40
CA THR A 65 -14.81 -10.81 -26.58
C THR A 65 -14.65 -9.48 -27.33
N LYS A 66 -15.75 -8.74 -27.56
CA LYS A 66 -15.71 -7.40 -28.17
C LYS A 66 -17.01 -6.62 -27.93
N LEU A 67 -16.91 -5.40 -27.41
CA LEU A 67 -18.05 -4.50 -27.17
C LEU A 67 -18.24 -3.53 -28.33
N VAL A 68 -19.49 -3.40 -28.79
CA VAL A 68 -19.89 -2.41 -29.79
C VAL A 68 -20.59 -1.27 -29.08
N PHE A 69 -19.98 -0.08 -29.10
CA PHE A 69 -20.56 1.14 -28.53
C PHE A 69 -21.32 1.91 -29.60
N LYS A 70 -22.57 2.28 -29.30
CA LYS A 70 -23.37 3.14 -30.16
C LYS A 70 -23.84 4.37 -29.40
N ILE A 71 -23.57 5.54 -29.98
CA ILE A 71 -24.06 6.84 -29.50
C ILE A 71 -25.01 7.37 -30.55
N ASP A 72 -26.28 7.58 -30.21
CA ASP A 72 -27.34 7.99 -31.16
C ASP A 72 -27.38 7.10 -32.41
N ASN A 73 -27.30 5.78 -32.21
CA ASN A 73 -27.23 4.73 -33.25
C ASN A 73 -25.99 4.76 -34.16
N LYS A 74 -24.99 5.61 -33.87
CA LYS A 74 -23.70 5.59 -34.57
C LYS A 74 -22.69 4.75 -33.81
N GLU A 75 -22.17 3.74 -34.49
CA GLU A 75 -21.13 2.88 -33.96
C GLU A 75 -19.82 3.63 -33.79
N ILE A 76 -19.20 3.47 -32.62
CA ILE A 76 -17.91 4.04 -32.29
C ILE A 76 -16.89 2.91 -32.40
N VAL A 77 -15.96 3.03 -33.35
CA VAL A 77 -14.90 2.05 -33.54
C VAL A 77 -13.97 2.10 -32.32
N ALA A 78 -13.97 1.03 -31.52
CA ALA A 78 -13.29 0.94 -30.23
C ALA A 78 -11.75 1.04 -30.28
N SER A 79 -11.13 1.02 -31.46
CA SER A 79 -9.67 1.10 -31.64
C SER A 79 -9.05 2.45 -31.24
N SER A 80 -9.86 3.45 -30.88
CA SER A 80 -9.42 4.78 -30.43
C SER A 80 -9.56 5.02 -28.92
N LEU A 81 -9.97 4.01 -28.15
CA LEU A 81 -10.16 4.10 -26.70
C LEU A 81 -9.24 3.09 -26.02
N GLU A 82 -8.09 3.55 -25.52
CA GLU A 82 -7.31 2.83 -24.51
C GLU A 82 -7.94 3.14 -23.14
N PRO A 83 -8.76 2.24 -22.54
CA PRO A 83 -9.35 2.50 -21.24
C PRO A 83 -8.25 2.60 -20.18
N VAL A 84 -8.15 3.75 -19.53
CA VAL A 84 -7.36 3.89 -18.30
C VAL A 84 -8.25 3.49 -17.13
N ILE A 85 -7.77 2.58 -16.30
CA ILE A 85 -8.48 2.18 -15.08
C ILE A 85 -8.44 3.36 -14.10
N ILE A 86 -9.58 4.03 -13.92
CA ILE A 86 -9.81 4.99 -12.86
C ILE A 86 -10.54 4.25 -11.74
N ASP A 87 -9.78 3.69 -10.81
CA ASP A 87 -10.32 2.92 -9.67
C ASP A 87 -10.50 3.81 -8.43
N SER A 88 -11.29 4.86 -8.60
CA SER A 88 -11.77 5.67 -7.47
C SER A 88 -13.27 5.87 -7.64
N PRO A 89 -14.09 5.07 -6.94
CA PRO A 89 -15.53 5.27 -6.88
C PRO A 89 -15.88 6.70 -6.47
N ASP A 90 -15.07 7.35 -5.63
CA ASP A 90 -15.28 8.72 -5.22
C ASP A 90 -15.07 9.72 -6.36
N VAL A 91 -14.07 9.54 -7.23
CA VAL A 91 -13.89 10.38 -8.44
C VAL A 91 -15.07 10.19 -9.40
N ILE A 92 -15.51 8.94 -9.60
CA ILE A 92 -16.64 8.61 -10.48
C ILE A 92 -17.95 9.20 -9.93
N LEU A 93 -18.19 9.04 -8.62
CA LEU A 93 -19.40 9.51 -7.96
C LEU A 93 -19.40 11.02 -7.72
N ALA A 94 -18.23 11.64 -7.55
CA ALA A 94 -18.09 13.11 -7.46
C ALA A 94 -18.40 13.77 -8.81
N ALA A 95 -17.98 13.16 -9.92
CA ALA A 95 -18.30 13.65 -11.27
C ALA A 95 -19.81 13.69 -11.56
N LEU A 96 -20.58 12.80 -10.94
CA LEU A 96 -22.05 12.79 -11.03
C LEU A 96 -22.72 13.92 -10.22
N GLY A 97 -22.01 14.59 -9.32
CA GLY A 97 -22.51 15.73 -8.54
C GLY A 97 -23.86 15.44 -7.87
N THR A 98 -24.85 16.30 -8.12
CA THR A 98 -26.20 16.18 -7.57
C THR A 98 -27.00 14.98 -8.11
N LYS A 99 -26.53 14.35 -9.19
CA LYS A 99 -27.21 13.20 -9.82
C LYS A 99 -26.83 11.85 -9.22
N LYS A 100 -25.79 11.80 -8.37
CA LYS A 100 -25.31 10.60 -7.69
C LYS A 100 -26.43 9.75 -7.10
N ALA A 101 -27.34 10.35 -6.34
CA ALA A 101 -28.42 9.62 -5.66
C ALA A 101 -29.45 9.01 -6.64
N SER A 102 -29.74 9.70 -7.75
CA SER A 102 -30.65 9.20 -8.78
C SER A 102 -30.02 8.06 -9.57
N PHE A 103 -28.74 8.20 -9.94
CA PHE A 103 -27.99 7.17 -10.64
C PHE A 103 -27.89 5.89 -9.80
N LEU A 104 -27.50 6.00 -8.53
CA LEU A 104 -27.42 4.85 -7.62
C LEU A 104 -28.77 4.15 -7.43
N ARG A 105 -29.88 4.92 -7.37
CA ARG A 105 -31.23 4.33 -7.30
C ARG A 105 -31.58 3.55 -8.56
N GLN A 106 -31.32 4.09 -9.75
CA GLN A 106 -31.58 3.39 -11.02
C GLN A 106 -30.77 2.10 -11.14
N VAL A 107 -29.50 2.15 -10.74
CA VAL A 107 -28.61 0.97 -10.67
C VAL A 107 -29.21 -0.06 -9.71
N GLN A 108 -29.56 0.33 -8.48
CA GLN A 108 -30.15 -0.58 -7.48
C GLN A 108 -31.48 -1.20 -7.94
N GLU A 109 -32.36 -0.41 -8.56
CA GLU A 109 -33.64 -0.90 -9.10
C GLU A 109 -33.43 -1.87 -10.27
N GLY A 110 -32.39 -1.66 -11.08
CA GLY A 110 -31.99 -2.56 -12.16
C GLY A 110 -31.45 -3.90 -11.65
N PHE A 111 -30.50 -3.87 -10.72
CA PHE A 111 -29.83 -5.08 -10.19
C PHE A 111 -30.68 -5.91 -9.21
N ASN A 112 -31.70 -5.31 -8.57
CA ASN A 112 -32.63 -6.07 -7.71
C ASN A 112 -33.48 -7.09 -8.49
N ASN A 113 -33.55 -6.99 -9.82
CA ASN A 113 -34.33 -7.90 -10.68
C ASN A 113 -33.50 -9.06 -11.28
N THR A 114 -32.18 -9.12 -11.08
CA THR A 114 -31.29 -10.05 -11.79
C THR A 114 -30.55 -11.05 -10.93
N LEU A 115 -30.55 -10.89 -9.60
CA LEU A 115 -30.08 -11.96 -8.73
C LEU A 115 -31.22 -12.93 -8.44
N ASP A 116 -31.24 -14.04 -9.17
CA ASP A 116 -32.23 -15.10 -9.06
C ASP A 116 -32.40 -15.56 -7.60
N THR A 117 -33.64 -15.47 -7.10
CA THR A 117 -34.00 -15.93 -5.76
C THR A 117 -34.40 -17.41 -5.75
N SER A 118 -34.37 -18.06 -6.93
CA SER A 118 -34.71 -19.47 -7.11
C SER A 118 -33.54 -20.45 -6.94
N ASP A 119 -32.32 -19.96 -6.71
CA ASP A 119 -31.11 -20.75 -6.41
C ASP A 119 -31.13 -21.38 -5.00
N LYS A 120 -32.20 -22.12 -4.70
CA LYS A 120 -32.14 -23.17 -3.69
C LYS A 120 -31.44 -24.37 -4.34
N PRO A 121 -30.33 -24.86 -3.78
CA PRO A 121 -29.59 -25.95 -4.37
C PRO A 121 -30.51 -27.15 -4.62
N THR A 122 -30.54 -27.62 -5.87
CA THR A 122 -31.27 -28.82 -6.30
C THR A 122 -30.56 -30.11 -5.87
N ASP A 123 -29.30 -29.99 -5.42
CA ASP A 123 -28.45 -31.05 -4.89
C ASP A 123 -28.26 -30.86 -3.36
N PRO A 124 -28.58 -31.86 -2.52
CA PRO A 124 -28.38 -31.78 -1.06
C PRO A 124 -26.90 -31.68 -0.63
N THR A 125 -25.94 -31.85 -1.54
CA THR A 125 -24.49 -31.72 -1.27
C THR A 125 -23.91 -30.35 -1.59
N SER A 126 -24.65 -29.46 -2.26
CA SER A 126 -24.16 -28.13 -2.66
C SER A 126 -24.58 -27.02 -1.68
N ILE A 127 -23.77 -25.96 -1.62
CA ILE A 127 -23.98 -24.79 -0.77
C ILE A 127 -24.38 -23.61 -1.66
N SER A 128 -25.30 -22.76 -1.21
CA SER A 128 -25.51 -21.45 -1.84
C SER A 128 -24.29 -20.57 -1.58
N HIS A 129 -23.54 -20.29 -2.64
CA HIS A 129 -22.31 -19.51 -2.59
C HIS A 129 -22.11 -18.73 -3.88
N TYR A 130 -21.22 -17.75 -3.84
CA TYR A 130 -20.78 -16.98 -4.99
C TYR A 130 -19.38 -16.44 -4.73
N PHE A 131 -18.53 -16.47 -5.75
CA PHE A 131 -17.22 -15.83 -5.72
C PHE A 131 -17.34 -14.45 -6.36
N ASP A 132 -17.06 -13.40 -5.60
CA ASP A 132 -17.03 -12.04 -6.12
C ASP A 132 -15.74 -11.82 -6.95
N LEU A 133 -14.66 -12.51 -6.57
CA LEU A 133 -13.38 -12.55 -7.29
C LEU A 133 -12.66 -13.87 -6.98
N CYS A 134 -12.04 -14.49 -7.98
CA CYS A 134 -11.14 -15.63 -7.82
C CYS A 134 -10.03 -15.56 -8.86
N ILE A 135 -8.82 -15.20 -8.44
CA ILE A 135 -7.71 -14.89 -9.35
C ILE A 135 -6.38 -15.45 -8.86
N ILE A 136 -5.43 -15.56 -9.79
CA ILE A 136 -4.02 -15.76 -9.49
C ILE A 136 -3.23 -14.54 -9.99
N THR A 137 -2.40 -13.98 -9.11
CA THR A 137 -1.49 -12.90 -9.49
C THR A 137 -0.23 -13.44 -10.17
N ASP A 138 0.53 -12.56 -10.81
CA ASP A 138 1.87 -12.81 -11.35
C ASP A 138 2.87 -13.38 -10.32
N SER A 139 2.61 -13.20 -9.03
CA SER A 139 3.41 -13.72 -7.92
C SER A 139 2.98 -15.10 -7.41
N ASN A 140 2.13 -15.83 -8.15
CA ASN A 140 1.50 -17.10 -7.77
C ASN A 140 0.70 -17.02 -6.47
N LEU A 141 0.18 -15.83 -6.16
CA LEU A 141 -0.79 -15.64 -5.08
C LEU A 141 -2.19 -15.96 -5.61
N LEU A 142 -2.81 -17.00 -5.06
CA LEU A 142 -4.25 -17.19 -5.15
C LEU A 142 -4.93 -16.21 -4.21
N TYR A 143 -5.87 -15.43 -4.75
CA TYR A 143 -6.73 -14.57 -3.97
C TYR A 143 -8.18 -14.76 -4.41
N PHE A 144 -9.07 -15.01 -3.44
CA PHE A 144 -10.49 -15.04 -3.71
C PHE A 144 -11.30 -14.42 -2.58
N ASN A 145 -12.45 -13.86 -2.93
CA ASN A 145 -13.47 -13.40 -1.99
C ASN A 145 -14.88 -13.69 -2.53
N GLY A 146 -15.88 -13.57 -1.65
CA GLY A 146 -17.25 -13.88 -2.00
C GLY A 146 -18.14 -14.06 -0.79
N TRP A 147 -19.20 -14.86 -0.95
CA TRP A 147 -20.06 -15.30 0.14
C TRP A 147 -20.44 -16.78 0.00
N ALA A 148 -20.73 -17.42 1.13
CA ALA A 148 -21.27 -18.78 1.17
C ALA A 148 -22.15 -18.97 2.41
N LEU A 149 -23.29 -19.63 2.26
CA LEU A 149 -24.23 -19.91 3.35
C LEU A 149 -23.91 -21.25 4.01
N THR A 150 -22.92 -21.25 4.90
CA THR A 150 -22.50 -22.41 5.69
C THR A 150 -22.43 -22.06 7.17
N ASP A 151 -23.03 -22.91 8.00
CA ASP A 151 -23.02 -22.77 9.46
C ASP A 151 -21.71 -23.29 10.09
N GLY A 152 -20.98 -24.14 9.34
CA GLY A 152 -19.69 -24.72 9.73
C GLY A 152 -18.48 -23.99 9.13
N ALA A 153 -17.31 -24.24 9.73
CA ALA A 153 -16.02 -23.76 9.19
C ALA A 153 -15.73 -24.38 7.82
N MET A 154 -15.07 -23.62 6.95
CA MET A 154 -14.47 -24.17 5.74
C MET A 154 -13.22 -24.93 6.15
N SER A 155 -13.30 -26.26 6.11
CA SER A 155 -12.35 -27.17 6.76
C SER A 155 -11.23 -27.64 5.86
N ASP A 156 -11.41 -27.57 4.55
CA ASP A 156 -10.46 -28.10 3.57
C ASP A 156 -10.60 -27.31 2.26
N ILE A 157 -9.61 -26.49 1.96
CA ILE A 157 -9.56 -25.75 0.69
C ILE A 157 -8.43 -26.37 -0.13
N ILE A 158 -8.79 -26.83 -1.32
CA ILE A 158 -7.93 -27.51 -2.27
C ILE A 158 -8.03 -26.77 -3.58
N VAL A 159 -6.88 -26.53 -4.21
CA VAL A 159 -6.81 -26.01 -5.57
C VAL A 159 -6.25 -27.13 -6.44
N GLU A 160 -6.89 -27.43 -7.56
CA GLU A 160 -6.46 -28.46 -8.50
C GLU A 160 -5.93 -27.83 -9.78
N ASP A 161 -4.90 -28.47 -10.35
CA ASP A 161 -4.40 -28.18 -11.70
C ASP A 161 -5.12 -29.03 -12.78
N GLU A 162 -4.75 -28.82 -14.05
CA GLU A 162 -5.25 -29.59 -15.21
C GLU A 162 -5.13 -31.12 -15.03
N GLU A 163 -4.10 -31.58 -14.31
CA GLU A 163 -3.83 -33.00 -14.08
C GLU A 163 -4.60 -33.57 -12.87
N GLY A 164 -5.38 -32.73 -12.16
CA GLY A 164 -6.13 -33.09 -10.96
C GLY A 164 -5.26 -33.22 -9.71
N LYS A 165 -4.04 -32.67 -9.72
CA LYS A 165 -3.18 -32.63 -8.55
C LYS A 165 -3.66 -31.51 -7.62
N GLY A 166 -4.17 -31.92 -6.46
CA GLY A 166 -4.61 -30.98 -5.42
C GLY A 166 -3.45 -30.37 -4.62
N TYR A 167 -3.49 -29.06 -4.41
CA TYR A 167 -2.69 -28.33 -3.45
C TYR A 167 -3.58 -27.80 -2.32
N GLN A 168 -3.22 -28.15 -1.08
CA GLN A 168 -3.94 -27.70 0.10
C GLN A 168 -3.53 -26.26 0.44
N VAL A 169 -4.50 -25.36 0.55
CA VAL A 169 -4.26 -23.95 0.89
C VAL A 169 -4.59 -23.65 2.36
N THR A 170 -4.32 -22.40 2.76
CA THR A 170 -4.60 -21.87 4.10
C THR A 170 -6.10 -21.69 4.37
N GLU A 171 -6.43 -21.38 5.61
CA GLU A 171 -7.78 -21.16 6.13
C GLU A 171 -8.51 -20.02 5.40
N CYS A 172 -9.83 -20.11 5.19
CA CYS A 172 -10.61 -18.98 4.69
C CYS A 172 -11.19 -18.16 5.84
N PHE A 173 -11.00 -16.83 5.80
CA PHE A 173 -11.53 -15.91 6.79
C PHE A 173 -12.99 -15.55 6.47
N ARG A 174 -13.86 -15.61 7.48
CA ARG A 174 -15.28 -15.26 7.38
C ARG A 174 -15.55 -13.85 7.89
N TYR A 175 -16.34 -13.08 7.16
CA TYR A 175 -16.72 -11.72 7.56
C TYR A 175 -18.21 -11.44 7.36
N LEU A 176 -18.68 -10.33 7.93
CA LEU A 176 -20.08 -9.93 7.86
C LEU A 176 -20.40 -9.32 6.49
N ARG A 177 -21.48 -9.80 5.85
CA ARG A 177 -22.05 -9.24 4.62
C ARG A 177 -23.52 -8.89 4.86
N THR A 178 -23.77 -7.64 5.24
CA THR A 178 -25.12 -7.20 5.64
C THR A 178 -26.11 -7.21 4.48
N ASP A 179 -25.63 -6.94 3.27
CA ASP A 179 -26.37 -7.09 2.02
C ASP A 179 -26.87 -8.52 1.82
N ILE A 180 -25.99 -9.51 2.01
CA ILE A 180 -26.32 -10.94 1.88
C ILE A 180 -27.25 -11.37 3.01
N ASN A 181 -26.97 -10.97 4.25
CA ASN A 181 -27.82 -11.32 5.39
C ASN A 181 -29.24 -10.75 5.24
N THR A 182 -29.37 -9.49 4.84
CA THR A 182 -30.67 -8.86 4.60
C THR A 182 -31.43 -9.59 3.50
N LYS A 183 -30.75 -9.90 2.39
CA LYS A 183 -31.36 -10.55 1.23
C LYS A 183 -31.91 -11.93 1.56
N PHE A 184 -31.14 -12.75 2.29
CA PHE A 184 -31.52 -14.13 2.61
C PHE A 184 -32.23 -14.26 3.97
N GLY A 185 -32.51 -13.16 4.67
CA GLY A 185 -33.16 -13.17 5.98
C GLY A 185 -32.34 -13.88 7.06
N LEU A 186 -31.01 -13.78 6.99
CA LEU A 186 -30.08 -14.37 7.95
C LEU A 186 -29.97 -13.50 9.20
N ALA A 187 -29.41 -14.07 10.28
CA ALA A 187 -29.11 -13.30 11.47
C ALA A 187 -28.10 -12.17 11.18
N ASP A 188 -28.27 -11.02 11.82
CA ASP A 188 -27.41 -9.83 11.60
C ASP A 188 -25.92 -10.07 11.91
N ASN A 189 -25.61 -11.09 12.71
CA ASN A 189 -24.25 -11.49 13.06
C ASN A 189 -23.71 -12.68 12.25
N TYR A 190 -24.45 -13.14 11.24
CA TYR A 190 -24.03 -14.24 10.39
C TYR A 190 -22.89 -13.80 9.47
N ASN A 191 -21.73 -14.45 9.55
CA ASN A 191 -20.59 -14.11 8.70
C ASN A 191 -20.72 -14.84 7.34
N ALA A 192 -21.61 -14.36 6.46
CA ALA A 192 -21.79 -14.94 5.13
C ALA A 192 -20.60 -14.72 4.18
N GLY A 193 -19.83 -13.65 4.39
CA GLY A 193 -18.66 -13.31 3.55
C GLY A 193 -17.49 -14.25 3.77
N MET A 194 -16.68 -14.43 2.74
CA MET A 194 -15.47 -15.25 2.75
C MET A 194 -14.33 -14.60 1.97
N VAL A 195 -13.11 -14.72 2.47
CA VAL A 195 -11.88 -14.24 1.80
C VAL A 195 -10.71 -15.16 2.12
N CYS A 196 -9.85 -15.41 1.14
CA CYS A 196 -8.62 -16.17 1.31
C CYS A 196 -7.50 -15.58 0.44
N ALA A 197 -6.27 -15.66 0.95
CA ALA A 197 -5.06 -15.39 0.19
C ALA A 197 -4.06 -16.49 0.52
N CYS A 198 -3.53 -17.16 -0.49
CA CYS A 198 -2.56 -18.24 -0.30
C CYS A 198 -1.56 -18.29 -1.45
N ARG A 199 -0.29 -18.48 -1.12
CA ARG A 199 0.74 -18.66 -2.13
C ARG A 199 0.76 -20.10 -2.64
N LEU A 200 0.72 -20.24 -3.95
CA LEU A 200 0.83 -21.52 -4.64
C LEU A 200 2.29 -21.80 -5.05
N PRO A 201 2.69 -23.06 -5.20
CA PRO A 201 4.02 -23.41 -5.70
C PRO A 201 4.27 -22.81 -7.09
N THR A 202 5.52 -22.43 -7.39
CA THR A 202 5.86 -21.74 -8.63
C THR A 202 5.50 -22.49 -9.91
N ASP A 203 5.58 -23.83 -9.85
CA ASP A 203 5.28 -24.72 -10.98
C ASP A 203 3.84 -25.26 -10.95
N PHE A 204 2.95 -24.65 -10.16
CA PHE A 204 1.56 -25.09 -10.01
C PHE A 204 0.63 -24.18 -10.82
N LEU A 205 -0.03 -24.74 -11.83
CA LEU A 205 -0.98 -24.04 -12.71
C LEU A 205 -2.41 -24.34 -12.25
N PRO A 206 -3.08 -23.42 -11.54
CA PRO A 206 -4.35 -23.72 -10.91
C PRO A 206 -5.49 -23.50 -11.89
N GLU A 207 -6.39 -24.47 -12.00
CA GLU A 207 -7.60 -24.37 -12.83
C GLU A 207 -8.86 -24.32 -12.00
N LYS A 208 -8.89 -25.04 -10.88
CA LYS A 208 -10.11 -25.27 -10.13
C LYS A 208 -9.92 -25.09 -8.65
N LEU A 209 -10.74 -24.24 -8.04
CA LEU A 209 -10.83 -24.08 -6.60
C LEU A 209 -11.93 -24.99 -6.06
N ILE A 210 -11.59 -25.80 -5.06
CA ILE A 210 -12.50 -26.70 -4.37
C ILE A 210 -12.46 -26.40 -2.88
N ILE A 211 -13.60 -26.02 -2.30
CA ILE A 211 -13.73 -25.79 -0.86
C ILE A 211 -14.68 -26.82 -0.28
N LYS A 212 -14.21 -27.64 0.65
CA LYS A 212 -15.06 -28.52 1.46
C LYS A 212 -15.35 -27.89 2.81
N THR A 213 -16.60 -28.03 3.23
CA THR A 213 -17.00 -27.64 4.58
C THR A 213 -16.88 -28.80 5.56
N SER A 214 -16.95 -28.49 6.86
CA SER A 214 -16.98 -29.48 7.92
C SER A 214 -18.14 -30.48 7.81
N GLU A 215 -19.14 -30.18 6.99
CA GLU A 215 -20.31 -31.03 6.71
C GLU A 215 -20.13 -31.89 5.45
N ASN A 216 -18.91 -31.99 4.88
CA ASN A 216 -18.62 -32.71 3.64
C ASN A 216 -19.35 -32.17 2.39
N ARG A 217 -19.81 -30.91 2.42
CA ARG A 217 -20.34 -30.23 1.24
C ARG A 217 -19.22 -29.58 0.45
N ILE A 218 -19.38 -29.47 -0.86
CA ILE A 218 -18.33 -29.02 -1.78
C ILE A 218 -18.79 -27.77 -2.52
N MET A 219 -17.93 -26.75 -2.56
CA MET A 219 -18.04 -25.56 -3.40
C MET A 219 -16.93 -25.61 -4.43
N THR A 220 -17.23 -25.27 -5.68
CA THR A 220 -16.25 -25.29 -6.77
C THR A 220 -16.34 -24.02 -7.60
N SER A 221 -15.19 -23.46 -7.97
CA SER A 221 -15.09 -22.38 -8.94
C SER A 221 -13.95 -22.66 -9.89
N ASP A 222 -14.11 -22.27 -11.15
CA ASP A 222 -12.97 -22.13 -12.04
C ASP A 222 -12.10 -20.97 -11.52
N VAL A 223 -10.79 -21.09 -11.68
CA VAL A 223 -9.83 -20.05 -11.31
C VAL A 223 -9.41 -19.35 -12.59
N ASP A 224 -9.62 -18.04 -12.67
CA ASP A 224 -9.20 -17.28 -13.83
C ASP A 224 -7.66 -17.18 -13.85
N SER A 225 -7.04 -18.05 -14.65
CA SER A 225 -5.62 -18.04 -14.99
C SER A 225 -5.36 -17.34 -16.34
N SER A 226 -6.42 -16.99 -17.08
CA SER A 226 -6.36 -16.56 -18.48
C SER A 226 -5.84 -15.13 -18.66
N GLY A 227 -5.76 -14.36 -17.58
CA GLY A 227 -4.94 -13.17 -17.48
C GLY A 227 -4.39 -13.07 -16.07
N SER A 228 -3.06 -13.11 -15.91
CA SER A 228 -2.44 -12.71 -14.64
C SER A 228 -2.97 -11.32 -14.29
N SER A 229 -3.85 -11.26 -13.30
CA SER A 229 -4.46 -10.01 -12.88
C SER A 229 -3.34 -9.07 -12.43
N GLN A 230 -3.18 -7.93 -13.13
CA GLN A 230 -2.20 -6.88 -12.75
C GLN A 230 -2.65 -6.09 -11.50
N LEU A 231 -3.45 -6.70 -10.63
CA LEU A 231 -3.80 -6.07 -9.36
C LEU A 231 -2.54 -5.92 -8.52
N SER A 232 -2.17 -4.67 -8.26
CA SER A 232 -1.03 -4.39 -7.38
C SER A 232 -1.24 -5.02 -6.01
N LYS A 233 -0.15 -5.53 -5.39
CA LYS A 233 -0.16 -6.06 -4.02
C LYS A 233 -0.84 -5.12 -3.03
N THR A 234 -0.60 -3.81 -3.17
CA THR A 234 -1.24 -2.77 -2.35
C THR A 234 -2.76 -2.76 -2.48
N LYS A 235 -3.29 -3.01 -3.69
CA LYS A 235 -4.75 -3.09 -3.90
C LYS A 235 -5.33 -4.33 -3.23
N ILE A 236 -4.72 -5.50 -3.44
CA ILE A 236 -5.14 -6.75 -2.78
C ILE A 236 -5.12 -6.59 -1.25
N LEU A 237 -4.06 -5.97 -0.72
CA LEU A 237 -3.93 -5.67 0.69
C LEU A 237 -5.07 -4.77 1.19
N LYS A 238 -5.35 -3.65 0.51
CA LYS A 238 -6.45 -2.74 0.88
C LYS A 238 -7.81 -3.44 0.83
N ASP A 239 -8.07 -4.19 -0.23
CA ASP A 239 -9.32 -4.92 -0.43
C ASP A 239 -9.47 -5.97 0.70
N TYR A 240 -8.42 -6.73 1.01
CA TYR A 240 -8.42 -7.68 2.13
C TYR A 240 -8.69 -7.00 3.48
N LEU A 241 -8.00 -5.89 3.78
CA LEU A 241 -8.17 -5.13 5.02
C LEU A 241 -9.56 -4.49 5.15
N SER A 242 -10.27 -4.25 4.04
CA SER A 242 -11.65 -3.77 4.07
C SER A 242 -12.59 -4.77 4.77
N PHE A 243 -12.29 -6.07 4.68
CA PHE A 243 -13.07 -7.14 5.30
C PHE A 243 -12.69 -7.41 6.77
N VAL A 244 -11.52 -6.92 7.19
CA VAL A 244 -11.04 -7.09 8.57
C VAL A 244 -11.69 -6.05 9.48
N ASN A 245 -12.48 -6.50 10.45
CA ASN A 245 -13.07 -5.62 11.46
C ASN A 245 -12.21 -5.62 12.74
N VAL A 246 -11.31 -4.64 12.84
CA VAL A 246 -10.44 -4.45 14.00
C VAL A 246 -11.21 -4.04 15.26
N HIS A 247 -12.39 -3.42 15.13
CA HIS A 247 -13.18 -2.91 16.26
C HIS A 247 -13.98 -3.98 17.01
N LYS A 248 -13.93 -5.25 16.59
CA LYS A 248 -14.57 -6.34 17.34
C LYS A 248 -13.89 -6.52 18.70
N ALA A 249 -14.68 -6.66 19.75
CA ALA A 249 -14.15 -7.06 21.06
C ALA A 249 -13.32 -8.33 20.90
N ARG A 250 -12.10 -8.35 21.46
CA ARG A 250 -11.20 -9.50 21.37
C ARG A 250 -10.71 -9.79 19.94
N PHE A 251 -10.58 -8.77 19.09
CA PHE A 251 -9.95 -8.87 17.75
C PHE A 251 -8.63 -9.67 17.80
N PHE A 252 -7.89 -9.47 18.88
CA PHE A 252 -6.62 -10.10 19.15
C PHE A 252 -6.67 -11.43 19.93
N ASP A 253 -7.83 -12.09 20.07
CA ASP A 253 -7.90 -13.33 20.88
C ASP A 253 -8.08 -14.61 20.04
N ASN A 254 -8.62 -14.58 18.81
CA ASN A 254 -9.06 -15.81 18.12
C ASN A 254 -8.95 -15.87 16.56
N GLY A 255 -8.21 -14.97 15.90
CA GLY A 255 -8.08 -14.99 14.42
C GLY A 255 -6.76 -14.48 13.86
N GLN A 256 -5.79 -14.24 14.74
CA GLN A 256 -4.56 -13.50 14.47
C GLN A 256 -3.56 -14.20 13.54
N PRO A 257 -3.27 -15.51 13.69
CA PRO A 257 -2.22 -16.14 12.88
C PRO A 257 -2.64 -16.27 11.41
N ALA A 258 -3.92 -16.54 11.14
CA ALA A 258 -4.42 -16.66 9.77
C ALA A 258 -4.37 -15.33 9.03
N ILE A 259 -4.79 -14.22 9.67
CA ILE A 259 -4.70 -12.89 9.07
C ILE A 259 -3.24 -12.52 8.79
N LEU A 260 -2.33 -12.70 9.77
CA LEU A 260 -0.92 -12.41 9.56
C LEU A 260 -0.30 -13.27 8.44
N ARG A 261 -0.68 -14.54 8.32
CA ARG A 261 -0.24 -15.42 7.22
C ARG A 261 -0.74 -14.92 5.87
N HIS A 262 -2.02 -14.58 5.74
CA HIS A 262 -2.55 -14.02 4.48
C HIS A 262 -1.86 -12.72 4.11
N LEU A 263 -1.64 -11.84 5.07
CA LEU A 263 -0.89 -10.60 4.85
C LEU A 263 0.56 -10.86 4.41
N ALA A 264 1.23 -11.84 5.03
CA ALA A 264 2.57 -12.26 4.65
C ALA A 264 2.61 -12.85 3.24
N ASP A 265 1.62 -13.66 2.86
CA ASP A 265 1.47 -14.22 1.51
C ASP A 265 1.20 -13.14 0.46
N ILE A 266 0.44 -12.09 0.81
CA ILE A 266 0.20 -10.94 -0.06
C ILE A 266 1.47 -10.09 -0.23
N TRP A 267 2.14 -9.75 0.89
CA TRP A 267 3.29 -8.84 0.89
C TRP A 267 4.54 -9.50 0.29
N GLN A 268 4.85 -10.74 0.71
CA GLN A 268 5.99 -11.56 0.28
C GLN A 268 7.36 -10.94 0.59
N ALA A 269 7.57 -10.53 1.84
CA ALA A 269 8.80 -9.91 2.33
C ALA A 269 10.10 -10.58 1.87
N GLU A 270 10.12 -11.90 1.79
CA GLU A 270 11.29 -12.70 1.36
C GLU A 270 11.58 -12.52 -0.14
N SER A 271 10.54 -12.58 -0.98
CA SER A 271 10.68 -12.41 -2.44
C SER A 271 10.86 -10.95 -2.88
N ILE A 272 10.62 -9.99 -1.98
CA ILE A 272 10.80 -8.56 -2.28
C ILE A 272 12.26 -8.28 -2.65
N MET A 273 13.22 -8.88 -1.92
CA MET A 273 14.65 -8.65 -2.12
C MET A 273 15.33 -9.63 -3.06
N ASP A 274 14.73 -10.80 -3.30
CA ASP A 274 15.34 -11.86 -4.12
C ASP A 274 15.59 -11.44 -5.57
N ASN A 275 16.77 -11.80 -6.07
CA ASN A 275 17.24 -11.54 -7.44
C ASN A 275 17.19 -10.06 -7.88
N LEU A 276 17.09 -9.11 -6.95
CA LEU A 276 17.24 -7.70 -7.25
C LEU A 276 18.70 -7.41 -7.61
N LEU A 277 18.93 -7.15 -8.89
CA LEU A 277 20.18 -6.54 -9.35
C LEU A 277 19.94 -5.03 -9.44
N PRO A 278 20.51 -4.22 -8.53
CA PRO A 278 20.26 -2.78 -8.54
C PRO A 278 20.81 -2.17 -9.82
N GLU A 279 19.93 -1.53 -10.59
CA GLU A 279 20.37 -0.60 -11.65
C GLU A 279 20.78 0.70 -10.98
N VAL A 280 22.08 0.97 -10.97
CA VAL A 280 22.65 2.15 -10.30
C VAL A 280 22.88 3.25 -11.32
N GLY A 281 22.14 4.34 -11.16
CA GLY A 281 22.40 5.60 -11.87
C GLY A 281 23.45 6.42 -11.12
N MET A 282 24.35 7.07 -11.86
CA MET A 282 25.38 7.96 -11.31
C MET A 282 25.26 9.35 -11.92
N PHE A 283 25.21 10.37 -11.05
CA PHE A 283 25.17 11.77 -11.44
C PHE A 283 26.39 12.47 -10.86
N GLY A 284 27.34 12.85 -11.72
CA GLY A 284 28.60 13.50 -11.34
C GLY A 284 29.66 12.57 -10.73
N ASP A 285 30.77 13.16 -10.30
CA ASP A 285 31.88 12.45 -9.67
C ASP A 285 31.59 12.22 -8.18
N VAL A 286 31.03 11.06 -7.85
CA VAL A 286 30.76 10.67 -6.47
C VAL A 286 32.04 10.32 -5.70
N ASN A 287 32.06 10.69 -4.43
CA ASN A 287 33.15 10.36 -3.51
C ASN A 287 33.27 8.83 -3.36
N MET A 288 34.45 8.28 -3.62
CA MET A 288 34.72 6.84 -3.57
C MET A 288 34.99 6.32 -2.14
N GLN A 289 35.21 7.21 -1.17
CA GLN A 289 35.37 6.90 0.25
C GLN A 289 34.56 7.89 1.10
N PRO A 290 33.23 7.90 0.96
CA PRO A 290 32.39 8.78 1.77
C PRO A 290 32.43 8.35 3.23
N LEU A 291 32.29 9.30 4.16
CA LEU A 291 32.16 8.98 5.59
C LEU A 291 30.81 8.36 5.90
N VAL A 292 29.75 8.91 5.28
CA VAL A 292 28.35 8.49 5.48
C VAL A 292 27.70 8.25 4.13
N SER A 293 26.95 7.16 4.02
CA SER A 293 25.99 6.94 2.94
C SER A 293 24.60 7.33 3.40
N VAL A 294 24.04 8.41 2.84
CA VAL A 294 22.68 8.86 3.09
C VAL A 294 21.73 8.14 2.15
N ILE A 295 20.87 7.28 2.69
CA ILE A 295 19.93 6.46 1.94
C ILE A 295 18.55 7.10 2.04
N ILE A 296 17.96 7.41 0.88
CA ILE A 296 16.72 8.15 0.79
C ILE A 296 15.72 7.40 -0.11
N PRO A 297 14.78 6.64 0.47
CA PRO A 297 13.68 6.02 -0.28
C PRO A 297 12.78 7.07 -0.93
N ILE A 298 12.29 6.76 -2.14
CA ILE A 298 11.41 7.62 -2.93
C ILE A 298 10.19 6.79 -3.37
N TYR A 299 9.02 7.16 -2.85
CA TYR A 299 7.74 6.58 -3.22
C TYR A 299 6.68 7.66 -3.44
N GLY A 300 6.03 7.69 -4.61
CA GLY A 300 4.97 8.63 -4.98
C GLY A 300 5.41 10.09 -5.19
N ARG A 301 6.13 10.70 -4.24
CA ARG A 301 6.55 12.11 -4.23
C ARG A 301 8.06 12.25 -4.43
N TYR A 302 8.49 12.34 -5.69
CA TYR A 302 9.91 12.56 -6.02
C TYR A 302 10.34 14.04 -5.97
N ASP A 303 9.40 14.98 -5.89
CA ASP A 303 9.65 16.42 -5.97
C ASP A 303 10.48 16.97 -4.80
N PHE A 304 10.43 16.35 -3.62
CA PHE A 304 11.27 16.74 -2.48
C PHE A 304 12.78 16.59 -2.74
N LEU A 305 13.17 15.74 -3.69
CA LEU A 305 14.56 15.57 -4.11
C LEU A 305 15.19 16.90 -4.54
N GLN A 306 14.44 17.78 -5.21
CA GLN A 306 14.93 19.09 -5.61
C GLN A 306 15.29 19.97 -4.39
N HIS A 307 14.47 19.91 -3.34
CA HIS A 307 14.69 20.68 -2.12
C HIS A 307 15.86 20.14 -1.30
N GLN A 308 15.98 18.81 -1.19
CA GLN A 308 17.12 18.17 -0.52
C GLN A 308 18.43 18.48 -1.24
N LEU A 309 18.49 18.31 -2.56
CA LEU A 309 19.71 18.59 -3.32
C LEU A 309 20.10 20.08 -3.30
N LEU A 310 19.15 21.00 -3.27
CA LEU A 310 19.45 22.42 -3.04
C LEU A 310 20.09 22.65 -1.66
N ALA A 311 19.58 22.00 -0.62
CA ALA A 311 20.15 22.11 0.72
C ALA A 311 21.54 21.48 0.79
N PHE A 312 21.72 20.29 0.20
CA PHE A 312 23.00 19.58 0.17
C PHE A 312 24.05 20.28 -0.68
N SER A 313 23.68 20.88 -1.82
CA SER A 313 24.62 21.62 -2.66
C SER A 313 25.18 22.87 -2.00
N ASN A 314 24.40 23.48 -1.08
CA ASN A 314 24.83 24.65 -0.33
C ASN A 314 25.65 24.31 0.93
N ASP A 315 25.83 23.02 1.23
CA ASP A 315 26.60 22.55 2.38
C ASP A 315 27.87 21.83 1.92
N THR A 316 29.03 22.46 2.12
CA THR A 316 30.31 21.86 1.74
C THR A 316 30.62 20.58 2.52
N ASP A 317 29.99 20.37 3.69
CA ASP A 317 30.11 19.12 4.44
C ASP A 317 29.66 17.91 3.63
N MET A 318 28.64 18.09 2.77
CA MET A 318 28.08 17.03 1.96
C MET A 318 29.05 16.48 0.90
N GLN A 319 30.17 17.15 0.64
CA GLN A 319 31.25 16.61 -0.21
C GLN A 319 31.97 15.40 0.43
N ASN A 320 31.90 15.27 1.75
CA ASN A 320 32.48 14.15 2.50
C ASN A 320 31.55 12.92 2.54
N HIS A 321 30.33 13.05 2.02
CA HIS A 321 29.27 12.07 2.13
C HIS A 321 28.78 11.67 0.74
N GLU A 322 28.03 10.57 0.66
CA GLU A 322 27.30 10.22 -0.56
C GLU A 322 25.80 10.21 -0.31
N VAL A 323 25.04 10.55 -1.35
CA VAL A 323 23.57 10.53 -1.34
C VAL A 323 23.10 9.45 -2.31
N ILE A 324 22.22 8.56 -1.83
CA ILE A 324 21.68 7.44 -2.58
C ILE A 324 20.15 7.54 -2.54
N TYR A 325 19.54 7.91 -3.65
CA TYR A 325 18.09 7.89 -3.81
C TYR A 325 17.62 6.53 -4.29
N VAL A 326 16.69 5.90 -3.58
CA VAL A 326 16.14 4.58 -3.94
C VAL A 326 14.70 4.75 -4.40
N LEU A 327 14.47 4.65 -5.70
CA LEU A 327 13.13 4.68 -6.27
C LEU A 327 12.51 3.29 -6.23
N ASP A 328 11.47 3.13 -5.41
CA ASP A 328 10.67 1.90 -5.32
C ASP A 328 9.22 2.07 -5.81
N ASP A 329 8.90 3.21 -6.43
CA ASP A 329 7.62 3.41 -7.12
C ASP A 329 7.79 3.32 -8.65
N PRO A 330 7.41 2.20 -9.28
CA PRO A 330 7.57 2.01 -10.73
C PRO A 330 6.70 2.97 -11.56
N ARG A 331 5.68 3.60 -10.97
CA ARG A 331 4.75 4.47 -11.70
C ARG A 331 5.34 5.82 -12.08
N ILE A 332 6.44 6.22 -11.43
CA ILE A 332 7.05 7.55 -11.56
C ILE A 332 8.50 7.49 -12.05
N GLU A 333 8.94 6.33 -12.56
CA GLU A 333 10.31 6.09 -13.03
C GLU A 333 10.78 7.14 -14.04
N ARG A 334 9.94 7.44 -15.03
CA ARG A 334 10.27 8.40 -16.09
C ARG A 334 10.46 9.79 -15.53
N GLU A 335 9.51 10.27 -14.73
CA GLU A 335 9.52 11.60 -14.13
C GLU A 335 10.68 11.77 -13.15
N PHE A 336 10.96 10.74 -12.35
CA PHE A 336 12.10 10.69 -11.45
C PHE A 336 13.42 10.83 -12.21
N ASN A 337 13.63 10.06 -13.28
CA ASN A 337 14.85 10.11 -14.08
C ASN A 337 15.05 11.49 -14.74
N ILE A 338 14.00 12.08 -15.32
CA ILE A 338 14.05 13.43 -15.89
C ILE A 338 14.43 14.45 -14.83
N THR A 339 13.83 14.34 -13.64
CA THR A 339 14.10 15.24 -12.51
C THR A 339 15.55 15.14 -12.05
N CYS A 340 16.10 13.93 -11.92
CA CYS A 340 17.49 13.71 -11.53
C CYS A 340 18.49 14.40 -12.48
N HIS A 341 18.26 14.34 -13.80
CA HIS A 341 19.09 15.10 -14.75
C HIS A 341 18.95 16.62 -14.56
N GLY A 342 17.72 17.11 -14.36
CA GLY A 342 17.44 18.54 -14.19
C GLY A 342 18.09 19.14 -12.93
N VAL A 343 17.94 18.48 -11.78
CA VAL A 343 18.53 18.92 -10.51
C VAL A 343 20.05 18.79 -10.50
N PHE A 344 20.62 17.75 -11.12
CA PHE A 344 22.08 17.62 -11.24
C PHE A 344 22.65 18.77 -12.08
N ASN A 345 22.05 19.08 -13.23
CA ASN A 345 22.48 20.19 -14.08
C ASN A 345 22.34 21.56 -13.39
N THR A 346 21.40 21.69 -12.44
CA THR A 346 21.13 22.95 -11.73
C THR A 346 22.05 23.14 -10.53
N PHE A 347 22.23 22.11 -9.71
CA PHE A 347 22.93 22.21 -8.42
C PHE A 347 24.35 21.64 -8.44
N ASN A 348 24.69 20.83 -9.44
CA ASN A 348 25.98 20.19 -9.62
C ASN A 348 26.48 19.43 -8.38
N HIS A 349 25.55 18.87 -7.59
CA HIS A 349 25.85 18.03 -6.44
C HIS A 349 25.81 16.55 -6.86
N PRO A 350 26.88 15.76 -6.65
CA PRO A 350 26.89 14.36 -7.04
C PRO A 350 25.96 13.48 -6.20
N PHE A 351 25.29 12.51 -6.82
CA PHE A 351 24.48 11.51 -6.12
C PHE A 351 24.32 10.21 -6.95
N LYS A 352 23.86 9.16 -6.28
CA LYS A 352 23.49 7.88 -6.89
C LYS A 352 21.98 7.70 -6.87
N THR A 353 21.46 6.95 -7.83
CA THR A 353 20.09 6.46 -7.82
C THR A 353 20.06 4.94 -7.93
N ILE A 354 19.04 4.32 -7.36
CA ILE A 354 18.71 2.91 -7.59
C ILE A 354 17.25 2.82 -7.99
N TYR A 355 16.96 2.04 -9.04
CA TYR A 355 15.59 1.69 -9.37
C TYR A 355 15.28 0.25 -8.95
N ALA A 356 14.24 0.08 -8.13
CA ALA A 356 13.83 -1.23 -7.63
C ALA A 356 12.86 -1.98 -8.56
N GLY A 357 12.19 -1.29 -9.49
CA GLY A 357 11.19 -1.87 -10.39
C GLY A 357 9.87 -2.28 -9.74
N LYS A 358 9.77 -2.26 -8.41
CA LYS A 358 8.60 -2.65 -7.62
C LYS A 358 8.63 -1.97 -6.24
N ASN A 359 7.47 -1.87 -5.61
CA ASN A 359 7.32 -1.35 -4.25
C ASN A 359 7.95 -2.32 -3.24
N LEU A 360 9.03 -1.87 -2.59
CA LEU A 360 9.74 -2.64 -1.58
C LEU A 360 9.31 -2.27 -0.15
N GLY A 361 8.51 -1.21 -0.01
CA GLY A 361 8.26 -0.54 1.24
C GLY A 361 9.52 0.15 1.80
N PHE A 362 9.33 0.89 2.89
CA PHE A 362 10.42 1.65 3.53
C PHE A 362 11.60 0.75 3.91
N ALA A 363 11.34 -0.39 4.55
CA ALA A 363 12.37 -1.34 4.95
C ALA A 363 13.19 -1.87 3.76
N GLY A 364 12.52 -2.34 2.70
CA GLY A 364 13.17 -2.92 1.53
C GLY A 364 13.96 -1.87 0.73
N ALA A 365 13.41 -0.66 0.56
CA ALA A 365 14.11 0.43 -0.13
C ALA A 365 15.39 0.85 0.62
N ASN A 366 15.34 1.00 1.94
CA ASN A 366 16.53 1.29 2.74
C ASN A 366 17.57 0.17 2.66
N ASN A 367 17.15 -1.09 2.77
CA ASN A 367 18.04 -2.25 2.65
C ASN A 367 18.70 -2.31 1.25
N LEU A 368 17.96 -2.02 0.19
CA LEU A 368 18.49 -1.97 -1.17
C LEU A 368 19.54 -0.84 -1.30
N GLY A 369 19.26 0.35 -0.78
CA GLY A 369 20.24 1.44 -0.72
C GLY A 369 21.51 1.06 0.03
N ALA A 370 21.36 0.39 1.17
CA ALA A 370 22.47 -0.04 2.01
C ALA A 370 23.36 -1.08 1.32
N SER A 371 22.82 -1.87 0.40
CA SER A 371 23.57 -2.89 -0.34
C SER A 371 24.66 -2.30 -1.25
N ILE A 372 24.50 -1.07 -1.74
CA ILE A 372 25.49 -0.37 -2.57
C ILE A 372 26.22 0.77 -1.85
N ALA A 373 25.82 1.05 -0.60
CA ALA A 373 26.44 2.06 0.24
C ALA A 373 27.93 1.77 0.42
N SER A 374 28.78 2.80 0.37
CA SER A 374 30.23 2.70 0.49
C SER A 374 30.79 3.39 1.74
N GLY A 375 29.95 4.10 2.48
CA GLY A 375 30.34 4.82 3.69
C GLY A 375 30.56 3.92 4.91
N GLN A 376 31.34 4.44 5.86
CA GLN A 376 31.54 3.80 7.17
C GLN A 376 30.23 3.78 7.99
N TYR A 377 29.45 4.84 7.87
CA TYR A 377 28.14 4.98 8.48
C TYR A 377 27.03 4.96 7.43
N ILE A 378 25.85 4.48 7.84
CA ILE A 378 24.61 4.62 7.08
C ILE A 378 23.71 5.60 7.82
N LEU A 379 23.09 6.51 7.06
CA LEU A 379 21.99 7.33 7.52
C LEU A 379 20.73 6.97 6.72
N ALA A 380 19.76 6.33 7.36
CA ALA A 380 18.40 6.24 6.81
C ALA A 380 17.74 7.61 6.97
N LEU A 381 17.27 8.21 5.87
CA LEU A 381 16.71 9.56 5.86
C LEU A 381 15.47 9.60 4.95
N ASN A 382 14.35 10.11 5.47
CA ASN A 382 13.17 10.30 4.64
C ASN A 382 13.40 11.38 3.56
N SER A 383 12.71 11.24 2.42
CA SER A 383 12.82 12.18 1.29
C SER A 383 12.35 13.60 1.60
N ASP A 384 11.49 13.76 2.60
CA ASP A 384 10.92 15.03 3.05
C ASP A 384 11.56 15.56 4.34
N VAL A 385 12.76 15.05 4.69
CA VAL A 385 13.60 15.59 5.77
C VAL A 385 14.66 16.51 5.20
N MET A 386 14.77 17.71 5.77
CA MET A 386 15.67 18.78 5.32
C MET A 386 16.57 19.25 6.47
N PRO A 387 17.87 19.48 6.23
CA PRO A 387 18.75 20.02 7.26
C PRO A 387 18.43 21.47 7.58
N SER A 388 18.55 21.85 8.86
CA SER A 388 18.35 23.23 9.31
C SER A 388 19.59 24.12 9.14
N SER A 389 20.77 23.52 9.05
CA SER A 389 22.05 24.24 8.94
C SER A 389 23.14 23.38 8.31
N SER A 390 24.16 24.03 7.74
CA SER A 390 25.32 23.37 7.14
C SER A 390 26.18 22.64 8.19
N GLY A 391 26.86 21.56 7.80
CA GLY A 391 27.71 20.75 8.67
C GLY A 391 26.95 19.83 9.62
N TRP A 392 25.65 19.63 9.40
CA TRP A 392 24.77 18.85 10.28
C TRP A 392 25.18 17.39 10.35
N LEU A 393 25.60 16.79 9.23
CA LEU A 393 25.88 15.36 9.16
C LEU A 393 27.20 15.02 9.86
N SER A 394 28.26 15.79 9.62
CA SER A 394 29.50 15.67 10.40
C SER A 394 29.27 15.88 11.90
N ARG A 395 28.36 16.78 12.32
CA ARG A 395 28.03 16.93 13.75
C ARG A 395 27.34 15.70 14.32
N LEU A 396 26.42 15.07 13.57
CA LEU A 396 25.79 13.82 13.97
C LEU A 396 26.82 12.67 14.10
N VAL A 397 27.76 12.55 13.15
CA VAL A 397 28.82 11.54 13.23
C VAL A 397 29.73 11.77 14.44
N ASN A 398 30.23 13.00 14.62
CA ASN A 398 31.06 13.35 15.79
C ASN A 398 30.32 13.09 17.11
N LYS A 399 29.00 13.33 17.12
CA LYS A 399 28.16 13.00 18.27
C LYS A 399 28.12 11.48 18.48
N PHE A 400 27.80 10.72 17.44
CA PHE A 400 27.74 9.25 17.48
C PHE A 400 29.03 8.66 18.07
N GLU A 401 30.19 9.05 17.56
CA GLU A 401 31.50 8.55 18.01
C GLU A 401 31.84 8.88 19.47
N SER A 402 31.23 9.92 20.02
CA SER A 402 31.43 10.31 21.43
C SER A 402 30.57 9.53 22.43
N LEU A 403 29.60 8.75 21.94
CA LEU A 403 28.63 8.03 22.79
C LEU A 403 29.20 6.70 23.27
N ASP A 404 28.69 6.24 24.41
CA ASP A 404 29.04 4.93 24.94
C ASP A 404 28.22 3.84 24.24
N SER A 405 28.91 3.01 23.45
CA SER A 405 28.34 1.83 22.79
C SER A 405 27.06 2.12 21.97
N PRO A 406 27.03 3.17 21.13
CA PRO A 406 25.85 3.50 20.33
C PRO A 406 25.59 2.40 19.30
N GLY A 407 24.32 2.03 19.16
CA GLY A 407 23.82 1.26 18.03
C GLY A 407 23.21 2.18 16.99
N ILE A 408 22.37 3.10 17.45
CA ILE A 408 21.61 4.03 16.60
C ILE A 408 21.56 5.41 17.28
N LEU A 409 21.75 6.45 16.48
CA LEU A 409 21.50 7.84 16.86
C LEU A 409 20.40 8.43 15.97
N GLY A 410 19.28 8.82 16.58
CA GLY A 410 18.31 9.71 15.94
C GLY A 410 18.64 11.17 16.21
N THR A 411 17.95 12.07 15.50
CA THR A 411 18.03 13.52 15.73
C THR A 411 16.64 14.13 15.93
N LYS A 412 16.57 15.30 16.56
CA LYS A 412 15.31 16.04 16.69
C LYS A 412 14.79 16.43 15.32
N LEU A 413 13.52 16.11 15.09
CA LEU A 413 12.78 16.53 13.91
C LEU A 413 11.68 17.50 14.33
N VAL A 414 11.56 18.59 13.59
CA VAL A 414 10.49 19.59 13.75
C VAL A 414 9.71 19.74 12.46
N TYR A 415 8.44 20.10 12.58
CA TYR A 415 7.62 20.53 11.45
C TYR A 415 8.08 21.91 10.96
N GLU A 416 7.52 22.37 9.83
CA GLU A 416 7.76 23.67 9.24
C GLU A 416 7.39 24.87 10.14
N ASP A 417 6.53 24.63 11.14
CA ASP A 417 6.09 25.61 12.14
C ASP A 417 6.90 25.55 13.45
N ASP A 418 8.06 24.88 13.43
CA ASP A 418 8.94 24.61 14.58
C ASP A 418 8.27 23.84 15.73
N THR A 419 7.11 23.21 15.49
CA THR A 419 6.53 22.24 16.44
C THR A 419 7.24 20.89 16.34
N ILE A 420 7.31 20.16 17.45
CA ILE A 420 8.03 18.89 17.54
C ILE A 420 7.35 17.83 16.67
N GLN A 421 8.14 17.16 15.84
CA GLN A 421 7.73 15.94 15.13
C GLN A 421 8.31 14.71 15.84
N HIS A 422 9.59 14.77 16.21
CA HIS A 422 10.30 13.68 16.87
C HIS A 422 11.40 14.20 17.79
N ILE A 423 11.48 13.64 18.99
CA ILE A 423 12.57 13.84 19.95
C ILE A 423 12.86 12.51 20.64
N GLY A 424 12.89 11.40 19.91
CA GLY A 424 12.82 10.05 20.49
C GLY A 424 11.38 9.57 20.64
N MET A 425 11.23 8.26 20.81
CA MET A 425 9.96 7.57 20.98
C MET A 425 10.00 6.64 22.19
N VAL A 426 8.82 6.26 22.66
CA VAL A 426 8.61 5.27 23.72
C VAL A 426 7.60 4.23 23.28
N PHE A 427 7.75 2.99 23.74
CA PHE A 427 6.71 2.00 23.65
C PHE A 427 5.61 2.37 24.64
N GLN A 428 4.40 2.52 24.11
CA GLN A 428 3.20 2.82 24.87
C GLN A 428 2.16 1.74 24.63
N ASP A 429 1.57 1.22 25.72
CA ASP A 429 0.50 0.23 25.63
C ASP A 429 -0.73 0.87 24.97
N ASP A 430 -1.32 0.16 24.01
CA ASP A 430 -2.51 0.62 23.31
C ASP A 430 -3.73 0.65 24.25
N ALA A 431 -4.44 1.78 24.26
CA ALA A 431 -5.55 2.00 25.17
C ALA A 431 -6.75 1.06 24.92
N TYR A 432 -6.92 0.57 23.69
CA TYR A 432 -8.03 -0.29 23.29
C TYR A 432 -7.62 -1.77 23.25
N TYR A 433 -6.34 -2.05 23.07
CA TYR A 433 -5.80 -3.40 22.94
C TYR A 433 -4.62 -3.65 23.90
N PRO A 434 -4.90 -3.95 25.18
CA PRO A 434 -3.86 -4.17 26.18
C PRO A 434 -2.78 -5.18 25.77
N GLY A 435 -1.52 -4.83 26.01
CA GLY A 435 -0.36 -5.64 25.63
C GLY A 435 -0.02 -5.58 24.14
N ILE A 436 -0.57 -4.62 23.40
CA ILE A 436 -0.06 -4.19 22.10
C ILE A 436 0.75 -2.92 22.34
N TRP A 437 2.01 -2.93 21.93
CA TRP A 437 2.91 -1.80 22.11
C TRP A 437 2.94 -0.94 20.85
N MET A 438 2.59 0.33 21.00
CA MET A 438 2.62 1.34 19.94
C MET A 438 3.86 2.23 20.08
N ASN A 439 4.41 2.67 18.96
CA ASN A 439 5.51 3.64 18.91
C ASN A 439 4.95 5.06 19.13
N TYR A 440 5.08 5.59 20.35
CA TYR A 440 4.56 6.91 20.69
C TYR A 440 5.67 7.99 20.59
N HIS A 441 5.33 9.14 19.99
CA HIS A 441 6.18 10.32 19.94
C HIS A 441 5.80 11.32 21.05
N PRO A 442 6.58 11.43 22.14
CA PRO A 442 6.30 12.39 23.20
C PRO A 442 6.35 13.83 22.67
N HIS A 443 5.40 14.66 23.12
CA HIS A 443 5.32 16.09 22.78
C HIS A 443 5.13 16.41 21.29
N LYS A 444 4.75 15.43 20.44
CA LYS A 444 4.45 15.67 19.02
C LYS A 444 3.39 16.78 18.87
N GLY A 445 3.67 17.77 18.04
CA GLY A 445 2.83 18.95 17.81
C GLY A 445 3.00 20.09 18.84
N MET A 446 3.80 19.91 19.90
CA MET A 446 4.08 21.00 20.84
C MET A 446 5.17 21.94 20.28
N PRO A 447 5.13 23.26 20.55
CA PRO A 447 6.20 24.18 20.16
C PRO A 447 7.55 23.75 20.77
N SER A 448 8.57 23.57 19.93
CA SER A 448 9.87 23.01 20.36
C SER A 448 10.55 23.82 21.46
N HIS A 449 10.46 25.15 21.41
CA HIS A 449 11.06 26.06 22.39
C HIS A 449 10.48 25.92 23.81
N LEU A 450 9.32 25.27 23.98
CA LEU A 450 8.70 25.04 25.30
C LEU A 450 9.19 23.75 25.97
N ILE A 451 9.80 22.83 25.22
CA ILE A 451 10.26 21.54 25.71
C ILE A 451 11.75 21.61 26.03
N LYS A 452 12.09 21.49 27.32
CA LYS A 452 13.48 21.41 27.78
C LYS A 452 13.89 19.96 27.86
N LYS A 453 14.79 19.53 26.98
CA LYS A 453 15.36 18.19 26.94
C LYS A 453 16.89 18.27 27.06
N LYS A 454 17.55 17.20 27.52
CA LYS A 454 19.03 17.15 27.49
C LYS A 454 19.51 17.16 26.04
N GLU A 455 20.68 17.74 25.79
CA GLU A 455 21.21 17.84 24.42
C GLU A 455 21.30 16.48 23.72
N THR A 456 21.77 15.43 24.41
CA THR A 456 21.75 14.05 23.90
C THR A 456 21.41 13.12 25.05
N GLU A 457 20.51 12.16 24.86
CA GLU A 457 20.18 11.17 25.89
C GLU A 457 19.71 9.83 25.31
N LEU A 458 19.64 8.84 26.21
CA LEU A 458 19.08 7.53 25.91
C LEU A 458 17.58 7.63 25.65
N THR A 459 17.09 6.75 24.79
CA THR A 459 15.68 6.62 24.47
C THR A 459 15.36 5.16 24.15
N GLU A 460 14.09 4.77 24.24
CA GLU A 460 13.68 3.40 23.93
C GLU A 460 13.79 3.12 22.42
N LEU A 461 13.35 4.08 21.60
CA LEU A 461 13.37 3.99 20.13
C LEU A 461 13.53 5.39 19.49
N VAL A 462 13.96 5.41 18.23
CA VAL A 462 13.98 6.59 17.35
C VAL A 462 13.28 6.28 16.04
N THR A 463 12.88 7.30 15.28
CA THR A 463 12.11 7.12 14.04
C THR A 463 13.01 6.82 12.85
N GLY A 464 12.51 5.98 11.93
CA GLY A 464 13.13 5.70 10.63
C GLY A 464 13.41 6.94 9.78
N ALA A 465 12.74 8.06 10.06
CA ALA A 465 12.90 9.29 9.28
C ALA A 465 14.33 9.87 9.34
N CYS A 466 15.10 9.59 10.40
CA CYS A 466 16.51 9.93 10.50
C CYS A 466 17.22 9.02 11.52
N MET A 467 17.94 8.00 11.04
CA MET A 467 18.69 7.05 11.88
C MET A 467 20.12 6.88 11.40
N LEU A 468 21.09 7.34 12.20
CA LEU A 468 22.52 7.15 11.95
C LEU A 468 23.04 5.91 12.68
N MET A 469 23.83 5.09 11.98
CA MET A 469 24.46 3.89 12.55
C MET A 469 25.71 3.48 11.79
N GLU A 470 26.55 2.65 12.43
CA GLU A 470 27.66 1.98 11.76
C GLU A 470 27.12 1.03 10.68
N LYS A 471 27.68 1.08 9.46
CA LYS A 471 27.27 0.21 8.35
C LYS A 471 27.46 -1.27 8.70
N GLU A 472 28.59 -1.61 9.31
CA GLU A 472 28.88 -2.99 9.72
C GLU A 472 27.85 -3.51 10.72
N PHE A 473 27.45 -2.67 11.68
CA PHE A 473 26.40 -3.01 12.63
C PHE A 473 25.05 -3.24 11.94
N PHE A 474 24.61 -2.32 11.06
CA PHE A 474 23.37 -2.47 10.29
C PHE A 474 23.32 -3.80 9.52
N ILE A 475 24.41 -4.14 8.82
CA ILE A 475 24.53 -5.41 8.08
C ILE A 475 24.48 -6.60 9.04
N SER A 476 25.20 -6.53 10.17
CA SER A 476 25.29 -7.65 11.13
C SER A 476 23.95 -8.02 11.75
N VAL A 477 23.03 -7.06 11.90
CA VAL A 477 21.68 -7.30 12.45
C VAL A 477 20.62 -7.56 11.37
N GLY A 478 21.04 -7.66 10.10
CA GLY A 478 20.17 -7.95 8.96
C GLY A 478 19.33 -6.77 8.47
N GLY A 479 19.73 -5.53 8.77
CA GLY A 479 19.04 -4.31 8.34
C GLY A 479 17.60 -4.17 8.87
N PHE A 480 16.76 -3.43 8.15
CA PHE A 480 15.34 -3.32 8.45
C PHE A 480 14.61 -4.64 8.13
N ASP A 481 13.63 -5.03 8.95
CA ASP A 481 12.81 -6.22 8.66
C ASP A 481 11.75 -5.89 7.61
N THR A 482 11.83 -6.54 6.45
CA THR A 482 10.91 -6.32 5.32
C THR A 482 9.51 -6.88 5.53
N ARG A 483 9.26 -7.58 6.65
CA ARG A 483 7.93 -8.12 7.01
C ARG A 483 6.95 -7.08 7.53
N TYR A 484 7.42 -5.92 7.99
CA TYR A 484 6.53 -4.79 8.27
C TYR A 484 6.00 -4.21 6.96
N ILE A 485 4.68 -4.22 6.82
CA ILE A 485 4.02 -3.97 5.54
C ILE A 485 3.85 -2.46 5.35
N LEU A 486 4.45 -1.90 4.30
CA LEU A 486 4.33 -0.47 3.91
C LEU A 486 4.70 0.55 5.01
N GLY A 487 5.56 0.16 5.96
CA GLY A 487 6.04 1.00 7.05
C GLY A 487 5.34 0.75 8.39
N ASP A 488 5.66 1.57 9.38
CA ASP A 488 5.34 1.40 10.81
C ASP A 488 6.01 0.16 11.45
N PHE A 489 6.74 0.39 12.55
CA PHE A 489 7.44 -0.59 13.41
C PHE A 489 8.77 -1.14 12.89
N GLU A 490 9.15 -0.94 11.63
CA GLU A 490 10.48 -1.35 11.15
C GLU A 490 11.63 -0.58 11.84
N ASP A 491 11.36 0.65 12.28
CA ASP A 491 12.30 1.48 13.03
C ASP A 491 12.48 0.99 14.48
N SER A 492 11.39 0.65 15.16
CA SER A 492 11.45 0.05 16.50
C SER A 492 12.01 -1.37 16.47
N ASP A 493 11.75 -2.16 15.43
CA ASP A 493 12.41 -3.45 15.19
C ASP A 493 13.94 -3.31 15.15
N LEU A 494 14.45 -2.33 14.40
CA LEU A 494 15.88 -2.07 14.30
C LEU A 494 16.47 -1.57 15.63
N CYS A 495 15.72 -0.75 16.38
CA CYS A 495 16.09 -0.35 17.75
C CYS A 495 16.19 -1.57 18.69
N LEU A 496 15.24 -2.51 18.60
CA LEU A 496 15.22 -3.72 19.43
C LEU A 496 16.32 -4.72 19.04
N LYS A 497 16.67 -4.80 17.75
CA LYS A 497 17.87 -5.52 17.28
C LYS A 497 19.13 -4.96 17.93
N ALA A 498 19.29 -3.65 17.99
CA ALA A 498 20.41 -3.00 18.66
C ALA A 498 20.42 -3.25 20.17
N TYR A 499 19.26 -3.15 20.82
CA TYR A 499 19.14 -3.50 22.23
C TYR A 499 19.58 -4.95 22.51
N LYS A 500 19.14 -5.94 21.72
CA LYS A 500 19.57 -7.35 21.87
C LYS A 500 21.07 -7.58 21.61
N HIS A 501 21.74 -6.66 20.92
CA HIS A 501 23.19 -6.66 20.73
C HIS A 501 23.94 -5.83 21.79
N ASN A 502 23.29 -5.49 22.90
CA ASN A 502 23.84 -4.66 23.98
C ASN A 502 24.32 -3.28 23.51
N LYS A 503 23.72 -2.77 22.42
CA LYS A 503 23.96 -1.44 21.90
C LYS A 503 22.85 -0.50 22.37
N LYS A 504 23.19 0.78 22.51
CA LYS A 504 22.29 1.80 23.06
C LYS A 504 21.66 2.66 21.96
N ILE A 505 20.43 3.10 22.19
CA ILE A 505 19.71 4.01 21.30
C ILE A 505 19.78 5.41 21.89
N TYR A 506 20.23 6.38 21.10
CA TYR A 506 20.35 7.76 21.52
C TYR A 506 19.52 8.68 20.63
N ILE A 507 19.08 9.80 21.21
CA ILE A 507 18.50 10.92 20.49
C ILE A 507 19.35 12.17 20.75
N ASP A 508 19.82 12.82 19.68
CA ASP A 508 20.39 14.16 19.76
C ASP A 508 19.31 15.22 19.53
N THR A 509 19.16 16.13 20.48
CA THR A 509 18.19 17.23 20.42
C THR A 509 18.85 18.59 20.18
N LYS A 510 20.18 18.62 20.10
CA LYS A 510 20.97 19.81 19.77
C LYS A 510 20.89 20.09 18.28
N GLU A 511 21.21 19.09 17.46
CA GLU A 511 20.93 19.14 16.03
C GLU A 511 19.41 19.06 15.80
N SER A 512 18.94 19.72 14.74
CA SER A 512 17.52 19.72 14.38
C SER A 512 17.38 19.66 12.87
N LEU A 513 16.50 18.81 12.37
CA LEU A 513 16.11 18.79 10.97
C LEU A 513 14.62 19.11 10.84
N TYR A 514 14.21 19.63 9.70
CA TYR A 514 12.80 19.79 9.35
C TYR A 514 12.27 18.51 8.74
N HIS A 515 11.09 18.06 9.13
CA HIS A 515 10.40 16.90 8.55
C HIS A 515 9.02 17.34 8.07
N LEU A 516 8.84 17.39 6.75
CA LEU A 516 7.64 17.94 6.09
C LEU A 516 6.51 16.89 5.93
N GLU A 517 6.43 15.95 6.87
CA GLU A 517 5.51 14.79 6.90
C GLU A 517 4.05 15.16 6.57
N ARG A 518 3.56 16.32 7.04
CA ARG A 518 2.18 16.78 6.78
C ARG A 518 1.90 17.02 5.28
N LEU A 519 2.93 17.38 4.50
CA LEU A 519 2.82 17.65 3.07
C LEU A 519 2.93 16.39 2.20
N SER A 520 3.58 15.34 2.70
CA SER A 520 3.71 14.03 2.05
C SER A 520 2.54 13.08 2.40
N GLN A 521 1.98 13.19 3.61
CA GLN A 521 0.84 12.38 4.07
C GLN A 521 -0.56 12.85 3.62
N ASN A 522 -0.72 14.08 3.13
CA ASN A 522 -2.02 14.58 2.60
C ASN A 522 -2.53 13.83 1.33
N LEU A 523 -1.77 12.86 0.84
CA LEU A 523 -2.15 11.97 -0.27
C LEU A 523 -2.66 10.60 0.22
N VAL A 524 -2.79 10.43 1.53
CA VAL A 524 -3.26 9.20 2.13
C VAL A 524 -4.77 9.09 1.97
N ASP A 525 -5.15 8.05 1.24
CA ASP A 525 -6.52 7.59 0.99
C ASP A 525 -7.40 7.67 2.25
N SER A 526 -8.57 8.31 2.13
CA SER A 526 -9.51 8.48 3.24
C SER A 526 -10.11 7.14 3.63
N GLY A 527 -9.66 6.56 4.75
CA GLY A 527 -10.18 5.28 5.25
C GLY A 527 -9.44 4.77 6.48
N ASP A 528 -9.94 3.67 7.07
CA ASP A 528 -9.34 3.05 8.27
C ASP A 528 -8.26 2.02 7.95
N TRP A 529 -7.99 1.72 6.66
CA TRP A 529 -7.07 0.65 6.25
C TRP A 529 -5.65 0.85 6.79
N LYS A 530 -5.16 2.09 6.86
CA LYS A 530 -3.85 2.39 7.46
C LYS A 530 -3.81 2.05 8.93
N TYR A 531 -4.82 2.48 9.68
CA TYR A 531 -4.93 2.14 11.10
C TYR A 531 -4.99 0.61 11.30
N LYS A 532 -5.74 -0.10 10.46
CA LYS A 532 -5.76 -1.58 10.47
C LYS A 532 -4.39 -2.18 10.18
N LEU A 533 -3.66 -1.62 9.20
CA LEU A 533 -2.32 -2.05 8.86
C LEU A 533 -1.34 -1.83 10.02
N THR A 534 -1.35 -0.64 10.64
CA THR A 534 -0.56 -0.33 11.82
C THR A 534 -0.85 -1.31 12.96
N LEU A 535 -2.13 -1.66 13.21
CA LEU A 535 -2.51 -2.66 14.21
C LEU A 535 -2.04 -4.09 13.87
N LEU A 536 -1.90 -4.44 12.60
CA LEU A 536 -1.43 -5.76 12.18
C LEU A 536 0.10 -5.83 12.22
N ASN A 537 0.80 -4.75 11.86
CA ASN A 537 2.23 -4.61 12.08
C ASN A 537 2.56 -4.63 13.59
N SER A 538 1.76 -3.99 14.44
CA SER A 538 1.94 -4.02 15.90
C SER A 538 1.72 -5.41 16.50
N LEU A 539 0.83 -6.21 15.89
CA LEU A 539 0.64 -7.60 16.28
C LEU A 539 1.87 -8.46 15.93
N TYR A 540 2.42 -8.28 14.72
CA TYR A 540 3.67 -8.94 14.34
C TYR A 540 4.84 -8.50 15.25
N GLN A 541 4.94 -7.21 15.56
CA GLN A 541 5.90 -6.66 16.52
C GLN A 541 5.74 -7.31 17.91
N LYS A 542 4.51 -7.48 18.39
CA LYS A 542 4.22 -8.14 19.66
C LYS A 542 4.71 -9.59 19.67
N ASP A 543 4.39 -10.37 18.64
CA ASP A 543 4.79 -11.77 18.52
C ASP A 543 6.33 -11.91 18.50
N LYS A 544 6.99 -11.01 17.77
CA LYS A 544 8.44 -11.03 17.62
C LYS A 544 9.21 -10.51 18.84
N TRP A 545 8.71 -9.46 19.49
CA TRP A 545 9.49 -8.64 20.42
C TRP A 545 8.83 -8.37 21.77
N GLY A 546 7.66 -8.93 22.08
CA GLY A 546 6.92 -8.66 23.32
C GLY A 546 7.80 -8.67 24.58
N ASP A 547 8.53 -9.77 24.81
CA ASP A 547 9.42 -9.91 25.95
C ASP A 547 10.55 -8.86 25.96
N ALA A 548 11.13 -8.56 24.79
CA ALA A 548 12.20 -7.58 24.67
C ALA A 548 11.71 -6.16 24.99
N ILE A 549 10.49 -5.82 24.56
CA ILE A 549 9.87 -4.53 24.86
C ILE A 549 9.65 -4.41 26.38
N GLU A 550 9.13 -5.47 27.03
CA GLU A 550 8.96 -5.47 28.48
C GLU A 550 10.28 -5.28 29.23
N GLU A 551 11.37 -5.93 28.80
CA GLU A 551 12.70 -5.72 29.36
C GLU A 551 13.17 -4.27 29.22
N VAL A 552 13.01 -3.67 28.03
CA VAL A 552 13.35 -2.25 27.77
C VAL A 552 12.56 -1.33 28.70
N LYS A 553 11.25 -1.57 28.88
CA LYS A 553 10.41 -0.79 29.80
C LYS A 553 10.85 -0.92 31.25
N GLN A 554 11.27 -2.10 31.69
CA GLN A 554 11.72 -2.34 33.07
C GLN A 554 13.07 -1.70 33.36
N GLN A 555 13.96 -1.67 32.38
CA GLN A 555 15.31 -1.11 32.54
C GLN A 555 15.30 0.41 32.61
N ASN A 556 14.18 1.09 32.30
CA ASN A 556 14.09 2.55 32.19
C ASN A 556 15.32 3.13 31.49
N VAL A 557 15.61 2.57 30.29
CA VAL A 557 16.79 2.90 29.48
C VAL A 557 17.09 4.40 29.51
#